data_AF-A0AA41CPM5-F1
#
_entry.id   AF-A0AA41CPM5-F1
#
_cell.length_a   1.000
_cell.length_b   1.000
_cell.length_c   1.000
_cell.angle_alpha   90.00
_cell.angle_beta   90.00
_cell.angle_gamma   90.00
#
_symmetry.space_group_name_H-M   'P 1'
#
loop_
_entity.id
_entity.type
_entity.pdbx_description
1 polymer ?
#
loop_
_entity_poly.entity_id
_entity_poly.type
_entity_poly.pdbx_seq_one_letter_code
_entity_poly.pdbx_strand_id
1 'polypeptide(L)'
;MVRDALGVGVAVGLSGFAFGVTSAGSGLSLLQTGFLVTGLSLYVLWNLTTLLGALGADAIGDTKAWGLDAAGPAVFLALLAPMLRTGTERAVAALAVLLGLGLLPVLPAGVPVLVAALAAPLVLWAHGRGIASRGDVEEGR
;
A
#
# COMPACT_ATOMS: atom_id res chain seq x y z
N MET A 1 6.86 17.87 -12.46
CA MET A 1 6.56 16.93 -11.36
C MET A 1 5.15 17.09 -10.78
N VAL A 2 4.80 18.13 -10.03
CA VAL A 2 3.42 18.31 -9.49
C VAL A 2 2.36 18.38 -10.61
N ARG A 3 2.71 19.05 -11.71
CA ARG A 3 1.84 19.18 -12.90
C ARG A 3 1.66 17.87 -13.67
N ASP A 4 2.62 16.94 -13.59
CA ASP A 4 2.58 15.64 -14.27
C ASP A 4 1.76 14.61 -13.48
N ALA A 5 1.88 14.63 -12.14
CA ALA A 5 1.09 13.75 -11.26
C ALA A 5 -0.40 14.13 -11.25
N LEU A 6 -0.71 15.43 -11.30
CA LEU A 6 -2.09 15.91 -11.44
C LEU A 6 -2.70 15.50 -12.79
N GLY A 7 -1.90 15.51 -13.87
CA GLY A 7 -2.35 15.10 -15.20
C GLY A 7 -2.72 13.61 -15.29
N VAL A 8 -1.91 12.74 -14.69
CA VAL A 8 -2.14 11.28 -14.69
C VAL A 8 -3.36 10.92 -13.83
N GLY A 9 -3.52 11.55 -12.66
CA GLY A 9 -4.67 11.32 -11.78
C GLY A 9 -5.99 11.74 -12.42
N VAL A 10 -6.01 12.92 -13.06
CA VAL A 10 -7.21 13.42 -13.77
C VAL A 10 -7.54 12.55 -14.98
N ALA A 11 -6.54 12.06 -15.73
CA ALA A 11 -6.76 11.20 -16.89
C ALA A 11 -7.32 9.82 -16.53
N VAL A 12 -6.75 9.16 -15.51
CA VAL A 12 -7.24 7.87 -14.99
C VAL A 12 -8.64 8.03 -14.40
N GLY A 13 -8.86 9.13 -13.70
CA GLY A 13 -10.14 9.44 -13.10
C GLY A 13 -11.27 9.64 -14.10
N LEU A 14 -11.05 10.49 -15.11
CA LEU A 14 -12.04 10.73 -16.16
C LEU A 14 -12.41 9.46 -16.92
N SER A 15 -11.45 8.55 -17.12
CA SER A 15 -11.68 7.25 -17.78
C SER A 15 -12.61 6.34 -16.96
N GLY A 16 -12.41 6.28 -15.63
CA GLY A 16 -13.29 5.52 -14.73
C GLY A 16 -14.69 6.11 -14.60
N PHE A 17 -14.80 7.44 -14.56
CA PHE A 17 -16.08 8.14 -14.52
C PHE A 17 -16.89 7.96 -15.81
N ALA A 18 -16.24 8.08 -16.97
CA ALA A 18 -16.88 7.84 -18.26
C ALA A 18 -17.44 6.41 -18.35
N PHE A 19 -16.66 5.40 -17.95
CA PHE A 19 -17.13 4.02 -17.88
C PHE A 19 -18.32 3.83 -16.92
N GLY A 20 -18.27 4.49 -15.75
CA GLY A 20 -19.37 4.48 -14.78
C GLY A 20 -20.66 5.11 -15.33
N VAL A 21 -20.56 6.25 -16.02
CA VAL A 21 -21.71 6.92 -16.64
C VAL A 21 -22.28 6.12 -17.81
N THR A 22 -21.43 5.54 -18.66
CA THR A 22 -21.88 4.71 -19.79
C THR A 22 -22.60 3.45 -19.33
N SER A 23 -22.17 2.85 -18.22
CA SER A 23 -22.79 1.61 -17.71
C SER A 23 -24.10 1.85 -16.94
N ALA A 24 -24.31 3.03 -16.35
CA ALA A 24 -25.53 3.38 -15.61
C ALA A 24 -26.83 3.36 -16.46
N GLY A 25 -26.74 3.41 -17.79
CA GLY A 25 -27.90 3.39 -18.70
C GLY A 25 -28.33 2.02 -19.23
N SER A 26 -27.64 0.93 -18.90
CA SER A 26 -27.71 -0.34 -19.66
C SER A 26 -28.78 -1.36 -19.23
N GLY A 27 -29.79 -0.98 -18.44
CA GLY A 27 -30.89 -1.89 -18.06
C GLY A 27 -30.46 -3.03 -17.12
N LEU A 28 -29.52 -2.72 -16.22
CA LEU A 28 -28.85 -3.68 -15.35
C LEU A 28 -29.69 -4.10 -14.13
N SER A 29 -29.47 -5.32 -13.65
CA SER A 29 -30.08 -5.87 -12.43
C SER A 29 -29.73 -5.05 -11.17
N LEU A 30 -30.52 -5.19 -10.10
CA LEU A 30 -30.33 -4.47 -8.82
C LEU A 30 -28.90 -4.59 -8.25
N LEU A 31 -28.27 -5.76 -8.40
CA LEU A 31 -26.89 -6.02 -7.97
C LEU A 31 -25.87 -5.20 -8.77
N GLN A 32 -26.06 -5.13 -10.08
CA GLN A 32 -25.18 -4.37 -10.97
C GLN A 32 -25.32 -2.87 -10.70
N THR A 33 -26.54 -2.37 -10.49
CA THR A 33 -26.79 -0.98 -10.08
C THR A 33 -26.16 -0.68 -8.72
N GLY A 34 -26.29 -1.58 -7.74
CA GLY A 34 -25.66 -1.43 -6.42
C GLY A 34 -24.14 -1.37 -6.50
N PHE A 35 -23.53 -2.24 -7.33
CA PHE A 35 -22.10 -2.24 -7.59
C PHE A 35 -21.65 -0.92 -8.26
N LEU A 36 -22.40 -0.46 -9.24
CA LEU A 36 -22.14 0.79 -9.96
C LEU A 36 -22.25 2.02 -9.06
N VAL A 37 -23.32 2.13 -8.28
CA VAL A 37 -23.53 3.24 -7.35
C VAL A 37 -22.42 3.25 -6.30
N THR A 38 -22.10 2.10 -5.70
CA THR A 38 -21.03 2.01 -4.69
C THR A 38 -19.67 2.36 -5.30
N GLY A 39 -19.34 1.81 -6.47
CA GLY A 39 -18.09 2.09 -7.17
C GLY A 39 -17.96 3.56 -7.55
N LEU A 40 -19.02 4.16 -8.09
CA LEU A 40 -19.05 5.58 -8.45
C LEU A 40 -18.96 6.48 -7.21
N SER A 41 -19.68 6.16 -6.13
CA SER A 41 -19.60 6.89 -4.88
C SER A 41 -18.20 6.85 -4.28
N LEU A 42 -17.57 5.67 -4.21
CA LEU A 42 -16.19 5.55 -3.72
C LEU A 42 -15.21 6.30 -4.61
N TYR A 43 -15.38 6.22 -5.94
CA TYR A 43 -14.56 6.93 -6.89
C TYR A 43 -14.67 8.46 -6.72
N VAL A 44 -15.89 9.00 -6.65
CA VAL A 44 -16.12 10.44 -6.45
C VAL A 44 -15.58 10.88 -5.09
N LEU A 45 -15.92 10.15 -4.02
CA LEU A 45 -15.46 10.44 -2.67
C LEU A 45 -13.93 10.44 -2.57
N TRP A 46 -13.28 9.45 -3.20
CA TRP A 46 -11.83 9.36 -3.28
C TRP A 46 -11.19 10.58 -3.96
N ASN A 47 -11.74 11.00 -5.09
CA ASN A 47 -11.23 12.18 -5.79
C ASN A 47 -11.44 13.45 -4.97
N LEU A 48 -12.61 13.60 -4.34
CA LEU A 48 -12.90 14.75 -3.49
C LEU A 48 -11.96 14.81 -2.28
N THR A 49 -11.74 13.70 -1.56
CA THR A 49 -10.83 13.71 -0.42
C THR A 49 -9.38 13.94 -0.84
N THR A 50 -8.96 13.46 -2.03
CA THR A 50 -7.62 13.72 -2.57
C THR A 50 -7.45 15.20 -2.93
N LEU A 51 -8.46 15.78 -3.60
CA LEU A 51 -8.46 17.21 -3.93
C LEU A 51 -8.44 18.07 -2.66
N LEU A 52 -9.26 17.73 -1.67
CA LEU A 52 -9.27 18.40 -0.37
C LEU A 52 -7.92 18.26 0.34
N GLY A 53 -7.28 17.09 0.28
CA GLY A 53 -5.94 16.88 0.84
C GLY A 53 -4.88 17.73 0.13
N ALA A 54 -4.92 17.83 -1.20
CA ALA A 54 -4.00 18.64 -1.98
C ALA A 54 -4.18 20.14 -1.70
N LEU A 55 -5.43 20.63 -1.66
CA LEU A 55 -5.75 22.03 -1.35
C LEU A 55 -5.46 22.37 0.12
N GLY A 56 -5.76 21.44 1.04
CA GLY A 56 -5.46 21.60 2.46
C GLY A 56 -3.95 21.64 2.73
N ALA A 57 -3.16 20.82 2.02
CA ALA A 57 -1.71 20.85 2.12
C ALA A 57 -1.12 22.18 1.62
N ASP A 58 -1.67 22.74 0.54
CA ASP A 58 -1.24 24.05 -0.01
C ASP A 58 -1.62 25.22 0.93
N ALA A 59 -2.77 25.11 1.61
CA ALA A 59 -3.26 26.14 2.54
C ALA A 59 -2.54 26.17 3.90
N ILE A 60 -1.91 25.06 4.32
CA ILE A 60 -1.21 24.94 5.63
C ILE A 60 0.15 25.66 5.64
N GLY A 61 0.73 26.01 4.48
CA GLY A 61 2.03 26.66 4.41
C GLY A 61 3.19 25.70 4.67
N ASP A 62 4.15 26.05 5.53
CA ASP A 62 5.34 25.23 5.78
C ASP A 62 5.01 23.94 6.55
N THR A 63 4.74 22.87 5.80
CA THR A 63 4.44 21.52 6.28
C THR A 63 5.58 20.91 7.13
N LYS A 64 6.82 21.39 7.00
CA LYS A 64 7.95 20.91 7.80
C LYS A 64 7.86 21.36 9.26
N ALA A 65 7.36 22.57 9.50
CA ALA A 65 7.19 23.10 10.86
C ALA A 65 6.18 22.28 11.69
N TRP A 66 5.20 21.66 11.03
CA TRP A 66 4.14 20.88 11.64
C TRP A 66 4.41 19.37 11.66
N GLY A 67 5.56 18.92 11.15
CA GLY A 67 5.90 17.50 11.06
C GLY A 67 5.02 16.70 10.07
N LEU A 68 4.27 17.39 9.21
CA LEU A 68 3.39 16.75 8.23
C LEU A 68 4.16 15.92 7.18
N ASP A 69 5.44 16.23 6.96
CA ASP A 69 6.33 15.46 6.07
C ASP A 69 6.53 14.01 6.54
N ALA A 70 6.41 13.77 7.86
CA ALA A 70 6.48 12.43 8.44
C ALA A 70 5.11 11.73 8.56
N ALA A 71 4.01 12.42 8.24
CA ALA A 71 2.66 11.88 8.43
C ALA A 71 2.41 10.63 7.59
N GLY A 72 2.87 10.61 6.33
CA GLY A 72 2.75 9.44 5.44
C GLY A 72 3.44 8.20 6.02
N PRO A 73 4.75 8.27 6.31
CA PRO A 73 5.47 7.18 6.99
C PRO A 73 4.85 6.78 8.34
N ALA A 74 4.38 7.75 9.13
CA ALA A 74 3.78 7.49 10.44
C ALA A 74 2.46 6.72 10.35
N VAL A 75 1.57 7.10 9.43
CA VAL A 75 0.31 6.39 9.18
C VAL A 75 0.58 4.98 8.69
N PHE A 76 1.55 4.80 7.79
CA PHE A 76 1.96 3.48 7.34
C PHE A 76 2.43 2.60 8.51
N LEU A 77 3.30 3.12 9.39
CA LEU A 77 3.75 2.41 10.57
C LEU A 77 2.61 2.11 11.57
N ALA A 78 1.67 3.04 11.73
CA ALA A 78 0.50 2.84 12.58
C ALA A 78 -0.40 1.71 12.08
N LEU A 79 -0.56 1.57 10.76
CA LEU A 79 -1.29 0.45 10.14
C LEU A 79 -0.49 -0.86 10.16
N LEU A 80 0.85 -0.78 10.06
CA LEU A 80 1.72 -1.95 10.11
C LEU A 80 1.84 -2.52 11.53
N ALA A 81 1.83 -1.68 12.56
CA ALA A 81 1.94 -2.07 13.96
C ALA A 81 0.98 -3.21 14.38
N PRO A 82 -0.34 -3.16 14.13
CA PRO A 82 -1.25 -4.25 14.46
C PRO A 82 -1.04 -5.53 13.60
N MET A 83 -0.26 -5.44 12.54
CA MET A 83 0.04 -6.52 11.59
C MET A 83 1.35 -7.27 11.94
N LEU A 84 2.14 -6.80 12.91
CA LEU A 84 3.39 -7.41 13.40
C LEU A 84 3.19 -8.16 14.73
N ARG A 85 2.28 -9.13 14.72
CA ARG A 85 1.87 -9.87 15.93
C ARG A 85 2.79 -11.04 16.23
N THR A 86 3.37 -11.69 15.23
CA THR A 86 4.17 -12.90 15.39
C THR A 86 5.68 -12.63 15.35
N GLY A 87 6.47 -13.54 15.93
CA GLY A 87 7.94 -13.45 15.90
C GLY A 87 8.49 -13.47 14.48
N THR A 88 7.89 -14.26 13.60
CA THR A 88 8.26 -14.35 12.17
C THR A 88 7.99 -13.04 11.44
N GLU A 89 6.84 -12.40 11.64
CA GLU A 89 6.53 -11.09 11.04
C GLU A 89 7.52 -10.00 11.47
N ARG A 90 7.88 -9.97 12.76
CA ARG A 90 8.87 -9.02 13.27
C ARG A 90 10.26 -9.26 12.70
N ALA A 91 10.66 -10.53 12.53
CA ALA A 91 11.94 -10.89 11.91
C ALA A 91 11.99 -10.49 10.42
N VAL A 92 10.91 -10.72 9.67
CA VAL A 92 10.75 -10.23 8.28
C VAL A 92 10.87 -8.72 8.23
N ALA A 93 10.13 -8.02 9.09
CA ALA A 93 10.13 -6.55 9.12
C ALA A 93 11.53 -6.00 9.44
N ALA A 94 12.22 -6.56 10.44
CA ALA A 94 13.58 -6.15 10.77
C ALA A 94 14.55 -6.37 9.61
N LEU A 95 14.49 -7.54 8.96
CA LEU A 95 15.37 -7.86 7.83
C LEU A 95 15.07 -6.96 6.61
N ALA A 96 13.80 -6.70 6.33
CA ALA A 96 13.38 -5.76 5.28
C ALA A 96 13.88 -4.33 5.55
N VAL A 97 13.81 -3.86 6.80
CA VAL A 97 14.33 -2.54 7.21
C VAL A 97 15.85 -2.47 7.03
N LEU A 98 16.58 -3.50 7.46
CA LEU A 98 18.03 -3.57 7.32
C LEU A 98 18.46 -3.55 5.85
N LEU A 99 17.81 -4.35 5.01
CA LEU A 99 18.08 -4.37 3.57
C LEU A 99 17.72 -3.03 2.91
N GLY A 100 16.54 -2.49 3.20
CA GLY A 100 16.08 -1.23 2.62
C GLY A 100 16.99 -0.06 2.97
N LEU A 101 17.31 0.12 4.26
CA LEU A 101 18.18 1.22 4.72
C LEU A 101 19.64 1.03 4.28
N GLY A 102 20.14 -0.21 4.25
CA GLY A 102 21.51 -0.51 3.83
C GLY A 102 21.75 -0.32 2.33
N LEU A 103 20.73 -0.54 1.50
CA LEU A 103 20.81 -0.39 0.03
C LEU A 103 20.46 1.01 -0.47
N LEU A 104 19.86 1.84 0.39
CA LEU A 104 19.51 3.23 0.09
C LEU A 104 20.67 4.09 -0.47
N PRO A 105 21.92 4.00 0.04
CA PRO A 105 23.02 4.83 -0.48
C PRO A 105 23.63 4.30 -1.80
N VAL A 106 23.27 3.08 -2.23
CA VAL A 106 23.96 2.39 -3.33
C VAL A 106 23.08 2.22 -4.57
N LEU A 107 21.74 2.22 -4.42
CA LEU A 107 20.81 1.86 -5.49
C LEU A 107 19.87 3.01 -5.91
N PRO A 108 19.47 3.08 -7.21
CA PRO A 108 18.48 4.03 -7.69
C PRO A 108 17.11 3.83 -7.02
N ALA A 109 16.34 4.92 -6.93
CA ALA A 109 15.04 4.96 -6.28
C ALA A 109 14.11 3.83 -6.77
N GLY A 110 13.54 3.08 -5.84
CA GLY A 110 12.61 1.96 -6.10
C GLY A 110 13.24 0.57 -6.00
N VAL A 111 14.52 0.41 -6.35
CA VAL A 111 15.20 -0.90 -6.30
C VAL A 111 15.38 -1.44 -4.86
N PRO A 112 15.72 -0.63 -3.84
CA PRO A 112 15.83 -1.12 -2.46
C PRO A 112 14.53 -1.73 -1.92
N VAL A 113 13.37 -1.23 -2.37
CA VAL A 113 12.06 -1.73 -1.96
C VAL A 113 11.80 -3.13 -2.53
N LEU A 114 12.19 -3.37 -3.79
CA LEU A 114 12.07 -4.68 -4.41
C LEU A 114 12.95 -5.72 -3.71
N VAL A 115 14.18 -5.33 -3.31
CA VAL A 115 15.08 -6.20 -2.56
C VAL A 115 14.54 -6.49 -1.16
N ALA A 116 14.01 -5.47 -0.47
CA ALA A 116 13.38 -5.65 0.85
C ALA A 116 12.16 -6.58 0.80
N ALA A 117 11.38 -6.57 -0.29
CA ALA A 117 10.24 -7.47 -0.46
C ALA A 117 10.64 -8.96 -0.48
N LEU A 118 11.86 -9.29 -0.87
CA LEU A 118 12.38 -10.67 -0.85
C LEU A 118 12.64 -11.19 0.58
N ALA A 119 12.66 -10.33 1.59
CA ALA A 119 12.81 -10.73 2.99
C ALA A 119 11.67 -11.67 3.45
N ALA A 120 10.44 -11.43 2.99
CA ALA A 120 9.27 -12.19 3.37
C ALA A 120 9.36 -13.68 2.99
N PRO A 121 9.57 -14.05 1.71
CA PRO A 121 9.73 -15.46 1.33
C PRO A 121 11.00 -16.09 1.93
N LEU A 122 12.09 -15.33 2.09
CA LEU A 122 13.34 -15.84 2.66
C LEU A 122 13.16 -16.31 4.11
N VAL A 123 12.52 -15.48 4.95
CA VAL A 123 12.27 -15.83 6.36
C VAL A 123 11.20 -16.92 6.47
N LEU A 124 10.16 -16.89 5.63
CA LEU A 124 9.14 -17.93 5.61
C LEU A 124 9.74 -19.29 5.23
N TRP A 125 10.64 -19.32 4.25
CA TRP A 125 11.37 -20.52 3.84
C TRP A 125 12.29 -21.04 4.95
N ALA A 126 13.02 -20.16 5.64
CA ALA A 126 13.85 -20.54 6.78
C ALA A 126 13.04 -21.14 7.93
N HIS A 127 11.84 -20.62 8.20
CA HIS A 127 10.96 -21.11 9.27
C HIS A 127 10.24 -22.42 8.90
N GLY A 128 9.94 -22.64 7.62
CA GLY A 128 9.31 -23.87 7.12
C GLY A 128 10.18 -25.13 7.24
N ARG A 129 11.51 -24.99 7.31
CA ARG A 129 12.42 -26.15 7.47
C ARG A 129 12.50 -26.68 8.91
N GLY A 130 12.13 -25.89 9.91
CA GLY A 130 12.22 -26.29 11.33
C GLY A 130 11.15 -27.31 11.76
N ILE A 131 10.03 -27.41 11.05
CA ILE A 131 8.95 -28.36 11.35
C ILE A 131 9.27 -29.75 10.77
N ALA A 132 9.91 -29.80 9.61
CA ALA A 132 10.29 -31.05 8.95
C ALA A 132 11.30 -31.87 9.78
N SER A 133 12.25 -31.22 10.46
CA SER A 133 13.28 -31.91 11.25
C SER A 133 12.80 -32.47 12.60
N ARG A 134 11.56 -32.17 13.04
CA ARG A 134 11.02 -32.65 14.31
C ARG A 134 10.20 -33.94 14.17
N GLY A 135 9.65 -34.21 12.98
CA GLY A 135 8.94 -35.46 12.67
C GLY A 135 9.87 -36.67 12.59
N ASP A 136 11.07 -36.49 12.04
CA ASP A 136 12.07 -37.57 11.92
C ASP A 136 12.60 -38.08 13.27
N VAL A 137 12.41 -37.32 14.36
CA VAL A 137 12.86 -37.68 15.71
C VAL A 137 11.77 -38.41 16.52
N GLU A 138 10.50 -38.23 16.18
CA GLU A 138 9.37 -38.92 16.83
C GLU A 138 9.04 -40.27 16.18
N GLU A 139 9.25 -40.42 14.87
CA GLU A 139 8.94 -41.68 14.15
C GLU A 139 10.07 -42.73 14.23
N GLY A 140 11.20 -42.37 14.84
CA GLY A 140 12.34 -43.26 15.08
C GLY A 140 12.40 -43.89 16.49
N ARG A 141 11.30 -43.88 17.26
CA ARG A 141 11.17 -44.56 18.56
C ARG A 141 10.05 -45.59 18.54
#